data_AF-A0A956EYS4-F1
#
_entry.id   AF-A0A956EYS4-F1
#
_cell.length_a   1.000
_cell.length_b   1.000
_cell.length_c   1.000
_cell.angle_alpha   90.00
_cell.angle_beta   90.00
_cell.angle_gamma   90.00
#
_symmetry.space_group_name_H-M   'P 1'
#
loop_
_entity.id
_entity.type
_entity.pdbx_description
1 polymer ?
#
loop_
_entity_poly.entity_id
_entity_poly.type
_entity_poly.pdbx_seq_one_letter_code
_entity_poly.pdbx_strand_id
1 'polypeptide(L)'
;QDIGDLADLSADADFTVEEILGVSAAHRQDRSSASRRTFHVIFFDGYFADSEGRQENVLGVSIGDTGVIAMFKPVIDTTSSARFVEQTTLIHEFGHAAGLVNNGVALTSAHHDAPNGAHCTNDRCVMYYLNEGTAGLVSFIQRYLATGDAVVFGQECLDDIKGAAGK
;
A
#
# COMPACT_ATOMS: atom_id res chain seq x y z
N GLN A 1 -19.06 17.33 -10.27
CA GLN A 1 -18.23 17.51 -11.47
C GLN A 1 -18.06 16.15 -12.10
N ASP A 2 -18.20 16.08 -13.42
CA ASP A 2 -18.18 14.85 -14.22
C ASP A 2 -16.78 14.24 -14.09
N ILE A 3 -16.66 13.09 -13.43
CA ILE A 3 -15.40 12.34 -13.43
C ILE A 3 -15.42 11.57 -14.74
N GLY A 4 -14.84 12.20 -15.76
CA GLY A 4 -14.86 11.77 -17.15
C GLY A 4 -14.36 10.35 -17.35
N ASP A 5 -14.69 9.84 -18.54
CA ASP A 5 -14.32 8.54 -19.09
C ASP A 5 -12.95 8.05 -18.59
N LEU A 6 -12.87 6.77 -18.21
CA LEU A 6 -11.68 6.09 -17.67
C LEU A 6 -10.40 6.22 -18.53
N ALA A 7 -10.54 6.76 -19.73
CA ALA A 7 -9.48 7.06 -20.68
C ALA A 7 -8.65 8.31 -20.35
N ASP A 8 -9.04 9.12 -19.34
CA ASP A 8 -8.40 10.42 -19.07
C ASP A 8 -7.86 10.61 -17.64
N LEU A 9 -7.44 9.52 -16.96
CA LEU A 9 -6.45 9.65 -15.89
C LEU A 9 -5.11 9.96 -16.58
N SER A 10 -4.96 11.21 -16.99
CA SER A 10 -3.90 11.67 -17.88
C SER A 10 -2.52 11.33 -17.34
N ALA A 11 -1.65 10.85 -18.23
CA ALA A 11 -0.22 10.72 -17.96
C ALA A 11 0.32 12.00 -17.31
N ASP A 12 1.09 11.85 -16.23
CA ASP A 12 1.77 12.94 -15.51
C ASP A 12 0.85 13.88 -14.69
N ALA A 13 -0.36 13.44 -14.33
CA ALA A 13 -1.23 14.14 -13.38
C ALA A 13 -0.83 13.93 -11.92
N ASP A 14 -1.21 14.88 -11.07
CA ASP A 14 -1.08 14.81 -9.61
C ASP A 14 -2.43 14.46 -8.98
N PHE A 15 -2.45 13.47 -8.10
CA PHE A 15 -3.66 12.96 -7.47
C PHE A 15 -3.63 13.15 -5.96
N THR A 16 -4.53 13.98 -5.45
CA THR A 16 -4.78 14.16 -4.01
C THR A 16 -5.63 13.01 -3.45
N VAL A 17 -5.63 12.87 -2.12
CA VAL A 17 -6.50 11.92 -1.42
C VAL A 17 -7.98 12.10 -1.81
N GLU A 18 -8.46 13.34 -1.95
CA GLU A 18 -9.84 13.62 -2.32
C GLU A 18 -10.17 13.13 -3.73
N GLU A 19 -9.29 13.38 -4.70
CA GLU A 19 -9.47 12.93 -6.09
C GLU A 19 -9.42 11.40 -6.19
N ILE A 20 -8.49 10.74 -5.50
CA ILE A 20 -8.41 9.28 -5.45
C ILE A 20 -9.70 8.69 -4.88
N LEU A 21 -10.23 9.26 -3.79
CA LEU A 21 -11.50 8.84 -3.21
C LEU A 21 -12.69 9.12 -4.15
N GLY A 22 -12.65 10.22 -4.91
CA GLY A 22 -13.63 10.55 -5.95
C GLY A 22 -13.67 9.50 -7.07
N VAL A 23 -12.51 9.16 -7.64
CA VAL A 23 -12.37 8.08 -8.65
C VAL A 23 -12.86 6.75 -8.06
N SER A 24 -12.43 6.42 -6.86
CA SER A 24 -12.92 5.22 -6.17
C SER A 24 -14.43 5.23 -6.02
N ALA A 25 -15.03 6.37 -5.65
CA ALA A 25 -16.47 6.47 -5.46
C ALA A 25 -17.26 6.30 -6.76
N ALA A 26 -16.74 6.78 -7.89
CA ALA A 26 -17.37 6.64 -9.20
C ALA A 26 -17.35 5.21 -9.76
N HIS A 27 -16.29 4.44 -9.46
CA HIS A 27 -16.07 3.12 -10.09
C HIS A 27 -16.28 1.93 -9.15
N ARG A 28 -16.27 2.15 -7.84
CA ARG A 28 -16.42 1.06 -6.86
C ARG A 28 -17.85 0.54 -6.83
N GLN A 29 -17.99 -0.73 -7.19
CA GLN A 29 -19.29 -1.43 -7.19
C GLN A 29 -19.75 -1.82 -5.77
N ASP A 30 -18.79 -2.08 -4.89
CA ASP A 30 -19.03 -2.77 -3.63
C ASP A 30 -18.45 -2.02 -2.43
N ARG A 31 -19.23 -1.89 -1.36
CA ARG A 31 -18.79 -1.29 -0.10
C ARG A 31 -18.63 -2.33 1.01
N SER A 32 -17.75 -2.01 1.96
CA SER A 32 -17.56 -2.81 3.16
C SER A 32 -18.83 -2.74 4.04
N SER A 33 -19.08 -3.83 4.76
CA SER A 33 -20.16 -3.99 5.72
C SER A 33 -19.62 -4.63 7.00
N ALA A 34 -20.50 -4.92 7.97
CA ALA A 34 -20.11 -5.60 9.20
C ALA A 34 -19.47 -6.99 8.97
N SER A 35 -19.90 -7.71 7.94
CA SER A 35 -19.45 -9.08 7.66
C SER A 35 -18.61 -9.23 6.39
N ARG A 36 -18.45 -8.15 5.59
CA ARG A 36 -17.67 -8.15 4.36
C ARG A 36 -16.74 -6.97 4.30
N ARG A 37 -15.45 -7.21 4.09
CA ARG A 37 -14.47 -6.17 3.72
C ARG A 37 -14.26 -6.17 2.22
N THR A 38 -14.08 -4.99 1.65
CA THR A 38 -13.87 -4.78 0.22
C THR A 38 -12.68 -3.86 0.05
N PHE A 39 -11.84 -4.15 -0.93
CA PHE A 39 -10.67 -3.36 -1.27
C PHE A 39 -10.81 -2.90 -2.72
N HIS A 40 -10.49 -1.64 -2.98
CA HIS A 40 -10.51 -1.08 -4.32
C HIS A 40 -9.10 -0.62 -4.67
N VAL A 41 -8.44 -1.37 -5.55
CA VAL A 41 -7.08 -1.10 -6.01
C VAL A 41 -7.16 -0.35 -7.33
N ILE A 42 -6.54 0.82 -7.39
CA ILE A 42 -6.55 1.71 -8.56
C ILE A 42 -5.11 1.97 -8.98
N PHE A 43 -4.83 1.80 -10.27
CA PHE A 43 -3.53 2.11 -10.85
C PHE A 43 -3.64 3.43 -11.62
N PHE A 44 -2.87 4.42 -11.18
CA PHE A 44 -2.81 5.75 -11.78
C PHE A 44 -1.56 5.89 -12.64
N ASP A 45 -1.73 6.50 -13.82
CA ASP A 45 -0.62 6.98 -14.65
C ASP A 45 -0.24 8.42 -14.24
N GLY A 46 0.18 8.60 -12.99
CA GLY A 46 0.52 9.90 -12.41
C GLY A 46 1.16 9.76 -11.03
N TYR A 47 1.15 10.85 -10.27
CA TYR A 47 1.84 10.95 -8.98
C TYR A 47 0.88 11.21 -7.83
N PHE A 48 1.27 10.77 -6.64
CA PHE A 48 0.60 11.20 -5.43
C PHE A 48 0.91 12.68 -5.16
N ALA A 49 -0.08 13.41 -4.65
CA ALA A 49 0.12 14.77 -4.16
C ALA A 49 -0.52 14.97 -2.78
N ASP A 50 0.21 15.65 -1.91
CA ASP A 50 -0.25 16.09 -0.61
C ASP A 50 -0.07 17.62 -0.44
N SER A 51 -0.13 18.11 0.79
CA SER A 51 0.03 19.55 1.07
C SER A 51 1.41 20.11 0.70
N GLU A 52 2.42 19.26 0.53
CA GLU A 52 3.78 19.65 0.13
C GLU A 52 3.96 19.59 -1.40
N GLY A 53 2.95 19.12 -2.13
CA GLY A 53 2.94 19.01 -3.59
C GLY A 53 3.13 17.58 -4.08
N ARG A 54 3.69 17.44 -5.29
CA ARG A 54 3.97 16.14 -5.93
C ARG A 54 4.98 15.34 -5.13
N GLN A 55 4.64 14.09 -4.85
CA GLN A 55 5.49 13.13 -4.14
C GLN A 55 6.10 12.11 -5.11
N GLU A 56 7.26 12.44 -5.68
CA GLU A 56 7.91 11.64 -6.74
C GLU A 56 8.46 10.28 -6.30
N ASN A 57 8.47 9.99 -5.00
CA ASN A 57 9.01 8.75 -4.43
C ASN A 57 7.95 7.80 -3.84
N VAL A 58 6.66 8.17 -3.92
CA VAL A 58 5.55 7.37 -3.38
C VAL A 58 5.07 6.39 -4.44
N LEU A 59 5.17 5.10 -4.15
CA LEU A 59 4.77 4.04 -5.11
C LEU A 59 3.29 3.67 -5.00
N GLY A 60 2.74 3.79 -3.79
CA GLY A 60 1.35 3.51 -3.51
C GLY A 60 0.93 4.13 -2.18
N VAL A 61 -0.37 4.21 -1.97
CA VAL A 61 -0.97 4.68 -0.72
C VAL A 61 -2.24 3.91 -0.39
N SER A 62 -2.39 3.53 0.88
CA SER A 62 -3.63 3.05 1.47
C SER A 62 -4.34 4.17 2.23
N ILE A 63 -5.57 4.50 1.84
CA ILE A 63 -6.30 5.66 2.38
C ILE A 63 -7.14 5.27 3.59
N GLY A 64 -6.62 5.52 4.80
CA GLY A 64 -7.33 5.35 6.06
C GLY A 64 -7.98 3.96 6.21
N ASP A 65 -9.23 3.91 6.65
CA ASP A 65 -10.04 2.69 6.78
C ASP A 65 -10.97 2.44 5.56
N THR A 66 -10.78 3.19 4.48
CA THR A 66 -11.68 3.18 3.30
C THR A 66 -11.53 1.91 2.45
N GLY A 67 -10.42 1.19 2.61
CA GLY A 67 -10.03 0.06 1.76
C GLY A 67 -9.68 0.49 0.33
N VAL A 68 -9.35 1.76 0.08
CA VAL A 68 -8.87 2.25 -1.21
C VAL A 68 -7.34 2.22 -1.21
N ILE A 69 -6.77 1.57 -2.22
CA ILE A 69 -5.34 1.48 -2.46
C ILE A 69 -5.07 2.11 -3.82
N ALA A 70 -4.22 3.13 -3.87
CA ALA A 70 -3.75 3.75 -5.10
C ALA A 70 -2.31 3.34 -5.39
N MET A 71 -2.00 3.04 -6.64
CA MET A 71 -0.69 2.63 -7.13
C MET A 71 -0.25 3.58 -8.24
N PHE A 72 0.99 4.09 -8.19
CA PHE A 72 1.48 5.14 -9.08
C PHE A 72 2.49 4.58 -10.09
N LYS A 73 2.00 4.32 -11.32
CA LYS A 73 2.75 3.63 -12.39
C LYS A 73 4.07 4.32 -12.78
N PRO A 74 4.14 5.66 -12.95
CA PRO A 74 5.39 6.32 -13.32
C PRO A 74 6.53 6.05 -12.34
N VAL A 75 6.25 6.02 -11.04
CA VAL A 75 7.26 5.74 -10.00
C VAL A 75 7.68 4.27 -10.03
N ILE A 76 6.70 3.36 -10.11
CA ILE A 76 6.91 1.90 -10.16
C ILE A 76 7.72 1.49 -11.39
N ASP A 77 7.47 2.09 -12.55
CA ASP A 77 8.07 1.66 -13.83
C ASP A 77 9.49 2.21 -14.03
N THR A 78 10.00 3.07 -13.14
CA THR A 78 11.39 3.58 -13.19
C THR A 78 12.45 2.52 -12.86
N THR A 79 12.06 1.38 -12.28
CA THR A 79 12.98 0.31 -11.86
C THR A 79 13.05 -0.83 -12.88
N SER A 80 14.24 -1.43 -13.02
CA SER A 80 14.43 -2.67 -13.81
C SER A 80 13.68 -3.87 -13.25
N SER A 81 13.10 -3.76 -12.05
CA SER A 81 12.31 -4.80 -11.36
C SER A 81 10.86 -4.40 -11.14
N ALA A 82 10.27 -3.58 -12.04
CA ALA A 82 8.92 -3.01 -11.92
C ALA A 82 7.86 -4.00 -11.45
N ARG A 83 7.84 -5.23 -12.00
CA ARG A 83 6.90 -6.29 -11.57
C ARG A 83 7.00 -6.63 -10.08
N PHE A 84 8.21 -6.79 -9.55
CA PHE A 84 8.41 -7.12 -8.14
C PHE A 84 8.14 -5.92 -7.24
N VAL A 85 8.47 -4.72 -7.72
CA VAL A 85 8.14 -3.47 -7.03
C VAL A 85 6.64 -3.31 -6.91
N GLU A 86 5.89 -3.38 -8.01
CA GLU A 86 4.43 -3.30 -8.02
C GLU A 86 3.78 -4.31 -7.07
N GLN A 87 4.21 -5.57 -7.15
CA GLN A 87 3.68 -6.63 -6.29
C GLN A 87 3.97 -6.35 -4.81
N THR A 88 5.18 -5.92 -4.47
CA THR A 88 5.58 -5.72 -3.07
C THR A 88 4.93 -4.47 -2.49
N THR A 89 4.84 -3.38 -3.25
CA THR A 89 4.07 -2.18 -2.88
C THR A 89 2.61 -2.55 -2.63
N LEU A 90 1.97 -3.30 -3.53
CA LEU A 90 0.57 -3.70 -3.33
C LEU A 90 0.38 -4.53 -2.05
N ILE A 91 1.32 -5.42 -1.73
CA ILE A 91 1.27 -6.21 -0.49
C ILE A 91 1.43 -5.32 0.75
N HIS A 92 2.33 -4.32 0.68
CA HIS A 92 2.53 -3.34 1.75
C HIS A 92 1.25 -2.52 1.99
N GLU A 93 0.70 -1.90 0.95
CA GLU A 93 -0.53 -1.11 1.05
C GLU A 93 -1.73 -1.95 1.47
N PHE A 94 -1.81 -3.20 1.01
CA PHE A 94 -2.82 -4.12 1.47
C PHE A 94 -2.68 -4.43 2.97
N GLY A 95 -1.46 -4.51 3.49
CA GLY A 95 -1.22 -4.66 4.93
C GLY A 95 -1.80 -3.50 5.74
N HIS A 96 -1.58 -2.26 5.30
CA HIS A 96 -2.23 -1.09 5.91
C HIS A 96 -3.75 -1.15 5.81
N ALA A 97 -4.29 -1.42 4.61
CA ALA A 97 -5.73 -1.49 4.37
C ALA A 97 -6.42 -2.62 5.18
N ALA A 98 -5.71 -3.72 5.41
CA ALA A 98 -6.16 -4.84 6.24
C ALA A 98 -6.05 -4.56 7.75
N GLY A 99 -5.40 -3.45 8.13
CA GLY A 99 -5.27 -2.99 9.51
C GLY A 99 -4.06 -3.53 10.25
N LEU A 100 -3.07 -4.09 9.55
CA LEU A 100 -1.86 -4.62 10.19
C LEU A 100 -1.07 -3.54 10.92
N VAL A 101 -0.26 -3.98 11.87
CA VAL A 101 0.60 -3.13 12.70
C VAL A 101 -0.21 -2.07 13.47
N ASN A 102 -1.13 -2.54 14.32
CA ASN A 102 -1.94 -1.69 15.20
C ASN A 102 -2.81 -0.65 14.47
N ASN A 103 -3.14 -0.89 13.20
CA ASN A 103 -4.00 -0.04 12.38
C ASN A 103 -5.45 -0.57 12.29
N GLY A 104 -5.86 -1.39 13.26
CA GLY A 104 -7.17 -2.05 13.32
C GLY A 104 -7.09 -3.52 13.73
N VAL A 105 -5.99 -4.18 13.38
CA VAL A 105 -5.60 -5.49 13.92
C VAL A 105 -4.71 -5.27 15.14
N ALA A 106 -5.06 -5.93 16.24
CA ALA A 106 -4.29 -5.84 17.49
C ALA A 106 -2.96 -6.59 17.37
N LEU A 107 -1.91 -5.99 17.93
CA LEU A 107 -0.59 -6.61 17.98
C LEU A 107 -0.57 -7.82 18.91
N THR A 108 0.14 -8.86 18.49
CA THR A 108 0.47 -10.04 19.31
C THR A 108 1.84 -9.92 19.99
N SER A 109 2.70 -9.03 19.49
CA SER A 109 4.03 -8.73 20.02
C SER A 109 4.42 -7.25 19.79
N ALA A 110 5.47 -6.78 20.47
CA ALA A 110 5.94 -5.39 20.35
C ALA A 110 6.75 -5.19 19.06
N HIS A 111 6.05 -4.86 17.96
CA HIS A 111 6.65 -4.66 16.65
C HIS A 111 6.11 -3.45 15.88
N HIS A 112 5.34 -2.56 16.53
CA HIS A 112 4.85 -1.33 15.93
C HIS A 112 5.87 -0.19 16.10
N ASP A 113 6.33 0.36 14.97
CA ASP A 113 7.22 1.51 14.86
C ASP A 113 6.41 2.82 14.84
N ALA A 114 5.80 3.16 15.98
CA ALA A 114 4.90 4.30 16.10
C ALA A 114 5.46 5.65 15.57
N PRO A 115 6.76 5.98 15.71
CA PRO A 115 7.34 7.18 15.09
C PRO A 115 7.18 7.25 13.57
N ASN A 116 7.13 6.11 12.90
CA ASN A 116 6.93 6.01 11.46
C ASN A 116 5.48 5.65 11.09
N GLY A 117 4.52 5.73 12.01
CA GLY A 117 3.13 5.33 11.74
C GLY A 117 2.90 3.83 11.85
N ALA A 118 1.98 3.28 11.06
CA ALA A 118 1.55 1.87 11.16
C ALA A 118 2.54 0.89 10.49
N HIS A 119 3.82 0.97 10.87
CA HIS A 119 4.90 0.15 10.32
C HIS A 119 5.48 -0.84 11.31
N CYS A 120 5.99 -1.94 10.76
CA CYS A 120 6.69 -2.96 11.51
C CYS A 120 8.12 -2.50 11.83
N THR A 121 8.63 -2.81 13.02
CA THR A 121 10.04 -2.57 13.40
C THR A 121 11.01 -3.56 12.77
N ASN A 122 10.53 -4.69 12.24
CA ASN A 122 11.32 -5.74 11.62
C ASN A 122 11.71 -5.37 10.18
N ASP A 123 13.00 -5.15 9.93
CA ASP A 123 13.58 -4.76 8.62
C ASP A 123 13.50 -5.85 7.52
N ARG A 124 13.06 -7.06 7.89
CA ARG A 124 12.73 -8.16 6.99
C ARG A 124 11.23 -8.30 6.72
N CYS A 125 10.38 -7.52 7.38
CA CYS A 125 8.95 -7.50 7.10
C CYS A 125 8.65 -6.54 5.94
N VAL A 126 7.74 -6.91 5.05
CA VAL A 126 7.23 -6.02 4.01
C VAL A 126 6.65 -4.74 4.59
N MET A 127 6.07 -4.78 5.79
CA MET A 127 5.52 -3.61 6.50
C MET A 127 6.60 -2.71 7.16
N TYR A 128 7.88 -2.92 6.89
CA TYR A 128 8.93 -2.02 7.37
C TYR A 128 8.85 -0.66 6.67
N TYR A 129 8.96 0.45 7.41
CA TYR A 129 8.68 1.81 6.90
C TYR A 129 9.52 2.21 5.67
N LEU A 130 10.78 1.74 5.56
CA LEU A 130 11.61 2.07 4.38
C LEU A 130 11.07 1.47 3.07
N ASN A 131 10.13 0.52 3.14
CA ASN A 131 9.53 -0.09 1.96
C ASN A 131 8.44 0.78 1.31
N GLU A 132 8.05 1.91 1.92
CA GLU A 132 7.15 2.90 1.29
C GLU A 132 7.84 3.68 0.14
N GLY A 133 9.17 3.74 0.14
CA GLY A 133 9.96 4.47 -0.84
C GLY A 133 10.77 3.57 -1.79
N THR A 134 11.04 4.07 -3.00
CA THR A 134 11.62 3.28 -4.11
C THR A 134 12.95 2.61 -3.74
N ALA A 135 13.86 3.36 -3.10
CA ALA A 135 15.20 2.84 -2.78
C ALA A 135 15.18 1.72 -1.72
N GLY A 136 14.36 1.89 -0.67
CA GLY A 136 14.23 0.90 0.39
C GLY A 136 13.54 -0.37 -0.11
N LEU A 137 12.48 -0.21 -0.91
CA LEU A 137 11.75 -1.32 -1.50
C LEU A 137 12.59 -2.14 -2.49
N VAL A 138 13.40 -1.49 -3.35
CA VAL A 138 14.34 -2.20 -4.24
C VAL A 138 15.34 -3.02 -3.42
N SER A 139 15.85 -2.45 -2.32
CA SER A 139 16.77 -3.17 -1.43
C SER A 139 16.10 -4.35 -0.74
N PHE A 140 14.84 -4.21 -0.34
CA PHE A 140 14.04 -5.30 0.22
C PHE A 140 13.83 -6.44 -0.78
N ILE A 141 13.43 -6.12 -2.00
CA ILE A 141 13.21 -7.10 -3.09
C ILE A 141 14.49 -7.85 -3.41
N GLN A 142 15.63 -7.15 -3.51
CA GLN A 142 16.93 -7.80 -3.77
C GLN A 142 17.29 -8.82 -2.69
N ARG A 143 17.07 -8.50 -1.41
CA ARG A 143 17.29 -9.45 -0.30
C ARG A 143 16.37 -10.66 -0.43
N TYR A 144 15.10 -10.43 -0.68
CA TYR A 144 14.09 -11.49 -0.77
C TYR A 144 14.31 -12.43 -1.97
N LEU A 145 14.67 -11.88 -3.13
CA LEU A 145 15.03 -12.69 -4.30
C LEU A 145 16.31 -13.50 -4.06
N ALA A 146 17.24 -13.01 -3.25
CA ALA A 146 18.46 -13.72 -2.91
C ALA A 146 18.24 -14.86 -1.91
N THR A 147 17.29 -14.74 -0.97
CA THR A 147 16.96 -15.81 -0.02
C THR A 147 16.05 -16.88 -0.64
N GLY A 148 15.26 -16.52 -1.66
CA GLY A 148 14.29 -17.42 -2.29
C GLY A 148 13.05 -17.66 -1.43
N ASP A 149 12.84 -16.86 -0.38
CA ASP A 149 11.64 -16.93 0.44
C ASP A 149 10.41 -16.55 -0.40
N ALA A 150 9.26 -17.15 -0.09
CA ALA A 150 7.98 -16.84 -0.73
C ALA A 150 7.05 -16.01 0.18
N VAL A 151 7.50 -15.69 1.40
CA VAL A 151 6.73 -14.98 2.42
C VAL A 151 7.42 -13.66 2.74
N VAL A 152 6.78 -12.55 2.36
CA VAL A 152 7.33 -11.19 2.55
C VAL A 152 6.96 -10.57 3.90
N PHE A 153 5.96 -11.10 4.61
CA PHE A 153 5.63 -10.65 5.95
C PHE A 153 6.59 -11.27 6.98
N GLY A 154 7.06 -10.43 7.92
CA GLY A 154 7.77 -10.91 9.11
C GLY A 154 6.84 -11.73 10.02
N GLN A 155 7.44 -12.55 10.88
CA GLN A 155 6.68 -13.47 11.74
C GLN A 155 5.69 -12.75 12.64
N GLU A 156 6.03 -11.54 13.09
CA GLU A 156 5.18 -10.72 13.96
C GLU A 156 3.87 -10.32 13.27
N CYS A 157 3.93 -9.84 12.03
CA CYS A 157 2.73 -9.50 11.26
C CYS A 157 1.94 -10.76 10.86
N LEU A 158 2.61 -11.89 10.63
CA LEU A 158 1.92 -13.17 10.41
C LEU A 158 1.16 -13.64 11.65
N ASP A 159 1.70 -13.40 12.84
CA ASP A 159 1.06 -13.78 14.10
C ASP A 159 -0.13 -12.87 14.41
N ASP A 160 -0.05 -11.58 14.08
CA ASP A 160 -1.19 -10.66 14.10
C ASP A 160 -2.33 -11.14 13.19
N ILE A 161 -2.01 -11.58 11.96
CA ILE A 161 -2.99 -12.13 11.02
C ILE A 161 -3.66 -13.39 11.60
N LYS A 162 -2.88 -14.30 12.20
CA LYS A 162 -3.42 -15.52 12.85
C LYS A 162 -4.33 -15.16 14.01
N GLY A 163 -3.89 -14.26 14.89
CA GLY A 163 -4.66 -13.76 16.03
C GLY A 163 -5.99 -13.13 15.60
N ALA A 164 -5.98 -12.30 14.56
CA ALA A 164 -7.19 -11.70 13.99
C ALA A 164 -8.16 -12.74 13.39
N ALA A 165 -7.63 -13.82 12.82
CA ALA A 165 -8.42 -14.93 12.31
C ALA A 165 -8.96 -15.86 13.41
N GLY A 166 -8.61 -15.61 14.68
CA GLY A 166 -8.94 -16.48 15.82
C GLY A 166 -8.26 -17.86 15.74
N LYS A 167 -7.06 -17.92 15.13
CA LYS A 167 -6.29 -19.13 14.89
C LYS A 167 -4.93 -19.11 15.58
#